data_AF-A0A2Z7CD01-F1
#
_entry.id   AF-A0A2Z7CD01-F1
#
_cell.length_a   1.000
_cell.length_b   1.000
_cell.length_c   1.000
_cell.angle_alpha   90.00
_cell.angle_beta   90.00
_cell.angle_gamma   90.00
#
_symmetry.space_group_name_H-M   'P 1'
#
loop_
_entity.id
_entity.type
_entity.pdbx_description
1 polymer ?
#
loop_
_entity_poly.entity_id
_entity_poly.type
_entity_poly.pdbx_seq_one_letter_code
_entity_poly.pdbx_strand_id
1 'polypeptide(L)'
;MKVAEYARQFSSLLIYVPHVGNQERTNRNKFLKGLRPDLFWVMLSGSPATYAEAVDRAVDIEESLLEAQAPVQPSVGRTFQPVQDVSQLFQSPQGSQQSNRQRFKPRGK
;
A
#
# COMPACT_ATOMS: atom_id res chain seq x y z
N MET A 1 -17.85 -4.19 -8.86
CA MET A 1 -17.53 -3.92 -10.28
C MET A 1 -16.02 -3.86 -10.39
N LYS A 2 -15.43 -4.55 -11.38
CA LYS A 2 -13.98 -4.46 -11.63
C LYS A 2 -13.61 -3.11 -12.25
N VAL A 3 -12.39 -2.63 -12.04
CA VAL A 3 -11.88 -1.37 -12.63
C VAL A 3 -12.01 -1.37 -14.14
N ALA A 4 -11.70 -2.49 -14.80
CA ALA A 4 -11.80 -2.61 -16.25
C ALA A 4 -13.25 -2.42 -16.75
N GLU A 5 -14.24 -2.93 -16.02
CA GLU A 5 -15.66 -2.75 -16.36
C GLU A 5 -16.09 -1.30 -16.15
N TYR A 6 -15.68 -0.71 -15.03
CA TYR A 6 -15.92 0.70 -14.73
C TYR A 6 -15.33 1.61 -15.80
N ALA A 7 -14.07 1.38 -16.22
CA ALA A 7 -13.41 2.16 -17.27
C ALA A 7 -14.15 2.07 -18.61
N ARG A 8 -14.68 0.88 -18.97
CA ARG A 8 -15.51 0.70 -20.17
C ARG A 8 -16.81 1.50 -20.08
N GLN A 9 -17.53 1.41 -18.97
CA GLN A 9 -18.76 2.18 -18.75
C GLN A 9 -18.48 3.67 -18.79
N PHE A 10 -17.46 4.11 -18.06
CA PHE A 10 -17.05 5.51 -18.02
C PHE A 10 -16.71 6.04 -19.42
N SER A 11 -15.96 5.27 -20.22
CA SER A 11 -15.65 5.63 -21.61
C SER A 11 -16.90 5.71 -22.49
N SER A 12 -17.88 4.83 -22.27
CA SER A 12 -19.18 4.91 -22.97
C SER A 12 -19.95 6.19 -22.61
N LEU A 13 -19.89 6.65 -21.35
CA LEU A 13 -20.51 7.91 -20.93
C LEU A 13 -19.85 9.13 -21.59
N LEU A 14 -18.53 9.10 -21.80
CA LEU A 14 -17.79 10.23 -22.40
C LEU A 14 -18.29 10.58 -23.80
N ILE A 15 -18.87 9.63 -24.53
CA ILE A 15 -19.50 9.86 -25.86
C ILE A 15 -20.60 10.91 -25.76
N TYR A 16 -21.36 10.90 -24.67
CA TYR A 16 -22.47 11.84 -24.45
C TYR A 16 -22.02 13.15 -23.78
N VAL A 17 -20.78 13.20 -23.28
CA VAL A 17 -20.25 14.30 -22.48
C VAL A 17 -18.86 14.72 -23.00
N PRO A 18 -18.77 15.21 -24.26
CA PRO A 18 -17.49 15.47 -24.91
C PRO A 18 -16.66 16.56 -24.21
N HIS A 19 -17.30 17.47 -23.46
CA HIS A 19 -16.61 18.50 -22.70
C HIS A 19 -15.75 17.91 -21.56
N VAL A 20 -16.11 16.73 -21.03
CA VAL A 20 -15.28 16.00 -20.06
C VAL A 20 -14.20 15.22 -20.78
N GLY A 21 -14.57 14.47 -21.83
CA GLY A 21 -13.65 13.59 -22.57
C GLY A 21 -12.51 14.35 -23.28
N ASN A 22 -12.78 15.55 -23.77
CA ASN A 22 -11.79 16.38 -24.47
C ASN A 22 -10.79 17.07 -23.53
N GLN A 23 -11.04 17.03 -22.22
CA GLN A 23 -10.15 17.65 -21.24
C GLN A 23 -9.54 16.60 -20.33
N GLU A 24 -8.30 16.22 -20.63
CA GLU A 24 -7.65 15.09 -20.00
C GLU A 24 -7.62 15.17 -18.46
N ARG A 25 -7.31 16.35 -17.91
CA ARG A 25 -7.31 16.57 -16.46
C ARG A 25 -8.68 16.34 -15.84
N THR A 26 -9.74 16.81 -16.50
CA THR A 26 -11.11 16.66 -16.01
C THR A 26 -11.57 15.22 -16.14
N ASN A 27 -11.31 14.61 -17.30
CA ASN A 27 -11.58 13.21 -17.59
C ASN A 27 -10.97 12.29 -16.53
N ARG A 28 -9.65 12.39 -16.35
CA ARG A 28 -8.89 11.67 -15.32
C ARG A 28 -9.46 11.91 -13.93
N ASN A 29 -9.67 13.16 -13.52
CA ASN A 29 -10.17 13.44 -12.17
C ASN A 29 -11.57 12.87 -11.90
N LYS A 30 -12.43 12.85 -12.93
CA LYS A 30 -13.77 12.24 -12.84
C LYS A 30 -13.67 10.72 -12.75
N PHE A 31 -12.80 10.10 -13.55
CA PHE A 31 -12.52 8.67 -13.46
C PHE A 31 -12.04 8.29 -12.06
N LEU A 32 -11.03 8.98 -11.53
CA LEU A 32 -10.47 8.73 -10.19
C LEU A 32 -11.54 8.81 -9.10
N LYS A 33 -12.41 9.82 -9.14
CA LYS A 33 -13.48 10.01 -8.14
C LYS A 33 -14.51 8.88 -8.10
N GLY A 34 -14.66 8.11 -9.19
CA GLY A 34 -15.54 6.94 -9.22
C GLY A 34 -14.82 5.62 -8.94
N LEU A 35 -13.50 5.63 -8.67
CA LEU A 35 -12.81 4.43 -8.21
C LEU A 35 -13.24 4.05 -6.80
N ARG A 36 -13.03 2.77 -6.47
CA ARG A 36 -13.21 2.27 -5.10
C ARG A 36 -12.23 2.99 -4.16
N PRO A 37 -12.59 3.25 -2.89
CA PRO A 37 -11.75 4.05 -1.99
C PRO A 37 -10.33 3.50 -1.79
N ASP A 38 -10.18 2.18 -1.74
CA ASP A 38 -8.90 1.47 -1.65
C ASP A 38 -7.97 1.81 -2.81
N LEU A 39 -8.49 1.91 -4.04
CA LEU A 39 -7.72 2.26 -5.22
C LEU A 39 -7.55 3.78 -5.39
N PHE A 40 -8.54 4.56 -4.98
CA PHE A 40 -8.50 6.02 -5.07
C PHE A 40 -7.28 6.61 -4.35
N TRP A 41 -7.01 6.16 -3.13
CA TRP A 41 -5.88 6.67 -2.34
C TRP A 41 -4.53 6.31 -2.95
N VAL A 42 -4.40 5.07 -3.44
CA VAL A 42 -3.17 4.61 -4.11
C VAL A 42 -2.93 5.46 -5.36
N MET A 43 -3.97 5.68 -6.17
CA MET A 43 -3.85 6.46 -7.41
C MET A 43 -3.58 7.94 -7.15
N LEU A 44 -4.11 8.51 -6.07
CA LEU A 44 -3.83 9.88 -5.66
C LEU A 44 -2.34 10.08 -5.34
N SER A 45 -1.71 9.10 -4.68
CA SER A 45 -0.28 9.12 -4.39
C SER A 45 0.59 8.98 -5.63
N GLY A 46 0.17 8.14 -6.59
CA GLY A 46 0.89 7.93 -7.85
C GLY A 46 0.76 9.06 -8.88
N SER A 47 -0.18 10.00 -8.65
CA SER A 47 -0.39 11.21 -9.46
C SER A 47 -0.31 10.97 -10.98
N PRO A 48 -1.16 10.11 -11.56
CA PRO A 48 -1.14 9.84 -12.99
C PRO A 48 -1.34 11.13 -13.80
N ALA A 49 -0.54 11.33 -14.85
CA ALA A 49 -0.60 12.52 -15.69
C ALA A 49 -1.81 12.50 -16.63
N THR A 50 -2.17 11.31 -17.10
CA THR A 50 -3.20 11.10 -18.15
C THR A 50 -4.34 10.18 -17.68
N TYR A 51 -5.47 10.18 -18.40
CA TYR A 51 -6.57 9.25 -18.17
C TYR A 51 -6.15 7.82 -18.51
N ALA A 52 -5.46 7.62 -19.64
CA ALA A 52 -4.99 6.30 -20.06
C ALA A 52 -4.07 5.67 -19.01
N GLU A 53 -3.09 6.43 -18.50
CA GLU A 53 -2.19 5.99 -17.43
C GLU A 53 -2.94 5.68 -16.13
N ALA A 54 -3.97 6.48 -15.79
CA ALA A 54 -4.78 6.21 -14.61
C ALA A 54 -5.59 4.91 -14.74
N VAL A 55 -6.11 4.60 -15.93
CA VAL A 55 -6.83 3.35 -16.20
C VAL A 55 -5.87 2.16 -16.13
N ASP A 56 -4.75 2.23 -16.85
CA ASP A 56 -3.74 1.17 -16.92
C ASP A 56 -3.25 0.77 -15.53
N ARG A 57 -2.75 1.76 -14.76
CA ARG A 57 -2.30 1.53 -13.39
C ARG A 57 -3.39 1.03 -12.46
N ALA A 58 -4.63 1.51 -12.61
CA ALA A 58 -5.72 1.08 -11.74
C ALA A 58 -6.07 -0.39 -11.98
N VAL A 59 -5.99 -0.86 -13.23
CA VAL A 59 -6.20 -2.26 -13.59
C VAL A 59 -5.07 -3.11 -13.02
N ASP A 60 -3.81 -2.71 -13.23
CA ASP A 60 -2.63 -3.43 -12.73
C ASP A 60 -2.63 -3.57 -11.20
N ILE A 61 -2.98 -2.50 -10.49
CA ILE A 61 -3.06 -2.51 -9.03
C ILE A 61 -4.22 -3.39 -8.55
N GLU A 62 -5.39 -3.34 -9.22
CA GLU A 62 -6.50 -4.22 -8.86
C GLU A 62 -6.14 -5.70 -9.06
N GLU A 63 -5.48 -6.03 -10.17
CA GLU A 63 -5.00 -7.39 -10.44
C GLU A 63 -3.98 -7.84 -9.38
N SER A 64 -2.98 -7.00 -9.08
CA SER A 64 -1.97 -7.29 -8.07
C SER A 64 -2.57 -7.45 -6.67
N LEU A 65 -3.60 -6.66 -6.34
CA LEU A 65 -4.31 -6.76 -5.06
C LEU A 65 -5.08 -8.07 -4.94
N LEU A 66 -5.70 -8.52 -6.03
CA LEU A 66 -6.40 -9.81 -6.08
C LEU A 66 -5.43 -10.98 -6.00
N GLU A 67 -4.27 -10.89 -6.66
CA GLU A 67 -3.20 -11.90 -6.59
C GLU A 67 -2.65 -12.02 -5.16
N ALA A 68 -2.36 -10.89 -4.50
CA ALA A 68 -1.87 -10.86 -3.13
C ALA A 68 -2.87 -11.44 -2.11
N GLN A 69 -4.16 -11.42 -2.44
CA GLN A 69 -5.25 -11.94 -1.59
C GLN A 69 -5.58 -13.40 -1.90
N ALA A 70 -5.09 -13.93 -3.02
CA ALA A 70 -5.24 -15.35 -3.33
C ALA A 70 -4.45 -16.17 -2.29
N PRO A 71 -5.01 -17.27 -1.76
CA PRO A 71 -4.23 -18.20 -0.96
C PRO A 71 -3.04 -18.65 -1.81
N VAL A 72 -1.84 -18.26 -1.39
CA VAL A 72 -0.60 -18.74 -2.01
C VAL A 72 -0.59 -20.24 -1.80
N GLN A 73 -1.03 -21.00 -2.80
CA GLN A 73 -0.66 -22.41 -2.89
C GLN A 73 0.86 -22.42 -2.86
N PRO A 74 1.51 -23.11 -1.91
CA PRO A 74 2.95 -23.22 -1.92
C PRO A 74 3.33 -24.01 -3.18
N SER A 75 3.61 -23.27 -4.25
CA SER A 75 4.21 -23.84 -5.45
C SER A 75 5.60 -24.31 -5.04
N VAL A 76 5.72 -25.63 -4.95
CA VAL A 76 6.93 -26.39 -4.71
C VAL A 76 8.10 -25.76 -5.47
N GLY A 77 9.13 -25.30 -4.75
CA GLY A 77 10.46 -25.13 -5.32
C GLY A 77 11.08 -23.73 -5.39
N ARG A 78 10.66 -22.74 -4.58
CA ARG A 78 11.51 -21.55 -4.36
C ARG A 78 11.58 -21.15 -2.89
N THR A 79 12.68 -21.54 -2.26
CA THR A 79 13.08 -21.16 -0.91
C THR A 79 13.17 -19.64 -0.80
N PHE A 80 12.13 -19.00 -0.27
CA PHE A 80 12.23 -17.71 0.37
C PHE A 80 11.97 -17.96 1.86
N GLN A 81 13.05 -18.00 2.62
CA GLN A 81 13.01 -17.93 4.08
C GLN A 81 12.40 -16.57 4.47
N PRO A 82 11.26 -16.51 5.16
CA PRO A 82 10.85 -15.28 5.82
C PRO A 82 11.78 -15.08 7.01
N VAL A 83 12.51 -13.96 7.02
CA VAL A 83 13.28 -13.49 8.18
C VAL A 83 12.30 -13.22 9.32
N GLN A 84 12.21 -14.23 10.19
CA GLN A 84 12.04 -14.18 11.65
C GLN A 84 11.33 -12.94 12.22
N ASP A 85 10.06 -13.14 12.57
CA ASP A 85 9.50 -12.93 13.90
C ASP A 85 10.20 -11.87 14.78
N VAL A 86 9.91 -10.59 14.52
CA VAL A 86 10.13 -9.52 15.51
C VAL A 86 8.81 -9.26 16.24
N SER A 87 8.35 -10.26 16.98
CA SER A 87 7.32 -10.10 18.01
C SER A 87 7.59 -11.05 19.18
N GLN A 88 8.87 -11.17 19.55
CA GLN A 88 9.24 -11.63 20.88
C GLN A 88 8.94 -10.49 21.87
N LEU A 89 7.74 -10.57 22.43
CA LEU A 89 7.43 -10.21 23.80
C LEU A 89 8.56 -10.73 24.75
N PHE A 90 8.62 -10.25 25.99
CA PHE A 90 9.54 -10.63 27.09
C PHE A 90 10.82 -9.79 27.19
N GLN A 91 10.82 -8.70 27.95
CA GLN A 91 10.86 -8.57 29.42
C GLN A 91 12.28 -8.27 29.95
N SER A 92 12.33 -7.12 30.63
CA SER A 92 13.37 -6.49 31.45
C SER A 92 14.49 -7.38 32.02
N PRO A 93 15.76 -6.97 31.99
CA PRO A 93 16.81 -7.64 32.75
C PRO A 93 16.82 -7.10 34.19
N GLN A 94 15.97 -7.63 35.08
CA GLN A 94 16.21 -7.50 36.52
C GLN A 94 17.21 -8.56 36.98
N GLY A 95 18.48 -8.31 36.69
CA GLY A 95 19.60 -9.01 37.29
C GLY A 95 19.81 -8.53 38.72
N SER A 96 19.07 -9.12 39.67
CA SER A 96 19.44 -9.09 41.08
C SER A 96 20.56 -10.11 41.31
N GLN A 97 21.82 -9.71 41.16
CA GLN A 97 22.94 -10.42 41.77
C GLN A 97 23.88 -9.46 42.48
N GLN A 98 24.06 -9.76 43.75
CA GLN A 98 24.87 -9.06 44.73
C GLN A 98 26.31 -8.91 44.26
N SER A 99 26.86 -7.70 44.34
CA SER A 99 28.30 -7.53 44.54
C SER A 99 28.59 -6.26 45.32
N ASN A 100 28.73 -6.46 46.62
CA ASN A 100 29.35 -5.54 47.54
C ASN A 100 30.79 -5.25 47.09
N ARG A 101 31.03 -4.10 46.43
CA ARG A 101 32.36 -3.50 46.30
C ARG A 101 32.31 -1.99 46.53
N GLN A 102 32.56 -1.66 47.79
CA GLN A 102 33.38 -0.54 48.26
C GLN A 102 33.34 0.79 47.50
N ARG A 103 32.84 1.79 48.26
CA ARG A 103 33.45 3.12 48.49
C ARG A 103 33.72 3.98 47.25
N PHE A 104 32.78 4.87 46.96
CA PHE A 104 33.12 6.17 46.38
C PHE A 104 32.86 7.27 47.41
N LYS A 105 33.92 7.94 47.87
CA LYS A 105 33.86 9.12 48.74
C LYS A 105 34.00 10.36 47.87
N PRO A 106 33.10 11.35 47.96
CA PRO A 106 33.32 12.64 47.29
C PRO A 106 34.27 13.49 48.16
N ARG A 107 35.40 13.95 47.61
CA ARG A 107 36.10 15.13 48.14
C ARG A 107 35.62 16.34 47.36
N GLY A 108 34.98 17.26 48.06
CA GLY A 108 34.78 18.63 47.60
C GLY A 108 35.92 19.54 48.07
N LYS A 109 36.09 20.62 47.29
CA LYS A 109 37.08 21.69 47.33
C LYS A 109 38.40 21.39 46.62
#